data_AF-A0A958Z9R4-F1
#
_entry.id   AF-A0A958Z9R4-F1
#
_cell.length_a   1.000
_cell.length_b   1.000
_cell.length_c   1.000
_cell.angle_alpha   90.00
_cell.angle_beta   90.00
_cell.angle_gamma   90.00
#
_symmetry.space_group_name_H-M   'P 1'
#
loop_
_entity.id
_entity.type
_entity.pdbx_description
1 polymer ?
#
loop_
_entity_poly.entity_id
_entity_poly.type
_entity_poly.pdbx_seq_one_letter_code
_entity_poly.pdbx_strand_id
1 'polypeptide(L)'
;ASERVKGAAGDVKDAVKEGYDSLKKKDLKRSSDRAKSGLQEIIETLGRVIGFIFKVIGKFIGIILILVSIGLLIALIVSFFTAGTVDFLGLDTLFHGDVQVMNPTGSPLWLISLIVLTLAGIPLLMLFSLGIFILSSKAKVLGRTAKFVLLGIWLIALLAGIYITLSTLSEYSKEGTFIQKSPITAAPLSDTLRIKMVTDDKLFDEVQNYSHVTFKKIIGADDKASYYSNNVNFYIRKSDSSSYIRTVRNASGSTRLAAKKNAEEIQYKYEQSGDNLLLDSYFLVDEKTPYRSQDVNVTLYIPVNQIIFIDESTQSFLRYARNIHDIYNYEMMGHYFKMTDAGLDCLDCDPAIYRDQPDNDNEVEKDTVTKDGVNVKIDENGLKVKIHDDGEQAELRIDENGVKIK
;
A
#
# COMPACT_ATOMS: atom_id res chain seq x y z
N ALA A 1 1.12 -11.36 -47.50
CA ALA A 1 0.10 -12.26 -46.89
C ALA A 1 -1.32 -11.95 -47.41
N SER A 2 -1.72 -10.68 -47.49
CA SER A 2 -3.06 -10.23 -47.97
C SER A 2 -3.47 -10.75 -49.36
N GLU A 3 -2.61 -10.66 -50.37
CA GLU A 3 -2.95 -11.12 -51.74
C GLU A 3 -3.17 -12.63 -51.85
N ARG A 4 -2.39 -13.44 -51.13
CA ARG A 4 -2.53 -14.90 -51.15
C ARG A 4 -3.78 -15.38 -50.40
N VAL A 5 -4.21 -14.64 -49.38
CA VAL A 5 -5.47 -14.89 -48.67
C VAL A 5 -6.66 -14.45 -49.50
N LYS A 6 -6.56 -13.32 -50.21
CA LYS A 6 -7.58 -12.87 -51.18
C LYS A 6 -7.72 -13.82 -52.37
N GLY A 7 -6.60 -14.32 -52.90
CA GLY A 7 -6.59 -15.33 -53.96
C GLY A 7 -7.27 -16.63 -53.51
N ALA A 8 -6.87 -17.17 -52.35
CA ALA A 8 -7.52 -18.36 -51.79
C ALA A 8 -9.01 -18.16 -51.48
N ALA A 9 -9.43 -16.98 -51.02
CA ALA A 9 -10.85 -16.67 -50.82
C ALA A 9 -11.63 -16.54 -52.15
N GLY A 10 -10.98 -16.05 -53.20
CA GLY A 10 -11.50 -16.01 -54.57
C GLY A 10 -11.71 -17.42 -55.14
N ASP A 11 -10.70 -18.27 -55.06
CA ASP A 11 -10.75 -19.66 -55.53
C ASP A 11 -11.85 -20.47 -54.82
N VAL A 12 -12.11 -20.18 -53.54
CA VAL A 12 -13.20 -20.79 -52.75
C VAL A 12 -14.56 -20.29 -53.19
N LYS A 13 -14.68 -18.98 -53.42
CA LYS A 13 -15.92 -18.38 -53.93
C LYS A 13 -16.27 -18.96 -55.29
N ASP A 14 -15.27 -19.14 -56.15
CA ASP A 14 -15.44 -19.67 -57.50
C ASP A 14 -15.75 -21.17 -57.48
N ALA A 15 -15.07 -21.97 -56.64
CA ALA A 15 -15.37 -23.40 -56.47
C ALA A 15 -16.77 -23.65 -55.86
N VAL A 16 -17.21 -22.83 -54.90
CA VAL A 16 -18.56 -22.89 -54.33
C VAL A 16 -19.60 -22.49 -55.37
N LYS A 17 -19.29 -21.50 -56.21
CA LYS A 17 -20.17 -21.03 -57.28
C LYS A 17 -20.28 -22.04 -58.41
N GLU A 18 -19.19 -22.71 -58.79
CA GLU A 18 -19.21 -23.84 -59.74
C GLU A 18 -19.97 -25.06 -59.20
N GLY A 19 -19.79 -25.39 -57.91
CA GLY A 19 -20.57 -26.43 -57.23
C GLY A 19 -22.07 -26.11 -57.20
N TYR A 20 -22.43 -24.86 -56.96
CA TYR A 20 -23.81 -24.39 -56.97
C TYR A 20 -24.41 -24.36 -58.39
N ASP A 21 -23.67 -23.87 -59.38
CA ASP A 21 -24.13 -23.78 -60.76
C ASP A 21 -24.24 -25.16 -61.44
N SER A 22 -23.39 -26.12 -61.06
CA SER A 22 -23.47 -27.52 -61.53
C SER A 22 -24.66 -28.28 -60.94
N LEU A 23 -25.07 -27.95 -59.70
CA LEU A 23 -26.31 -28.45 -59.09
C LEU A 23 -27.56 -27.81 -59.71
N LYS A 24 -27.47 -26.56 -60.16
CA LYS A 24 -28.60 -25.82 -60.75
C LYS A 24 -28.86 -26.17 -62.23
N LYS A 25 -27.86 -26.70 -62.96
CA LYS A 25 -27.93 -26.97 -64.41
C LYS A 25 -28.31 -28.40 -64.83
N LYS A 26 -28.63 -29.31 -63.91
CA LYS A 26 -28.95 -30.71 -64.29
C LYS A 26 -30.13 -31.29 -63.52
N ASP A 27 -31.21 -31.57 -64.24
CA ASP A 27 -32.34 -32.38 -63.78
C ASP A 27 -31.84 -33.66 -63.09
N LEU A 28 -32.04 -33.72 -61.78
CA LEU A 28 -31.63 -34.79 -60.85
C LEU A 28 -32.52 -36.05 -60.99
N LYS A 29 -32.64 -36.60 -62.20
CA LYS A 29 -33.29 -37.91 -62.43
C LYS A 29 -32.54 -38.78 -63.44
N ARG A 30 -31.31 -39.18 -63.09
CA ARG A 30 -30.72 -40.52 -63.31
C ARG A 30 -29.24 -40.50 -62.93
N SER A 31 -28.81 -41.49 -62.14
CA SER A 31 -27.42 -41.81 -61.74
C SER A 31 -27.00 -41.37 -60.32
N SER A 32 -27.49 -42.11 -59.32
CA SER A 32 -27.09 -42.06 -57.89
C SER A 32 -25.57 -42.09 -57.67
N ASP A 33 -24.85 -42.92 -58.43
CA ASP A 33 -23.43 -43.19 -58.15
C ASP A 33 -22.49 -42.09 -58.68
N ARG A 34 -22.94 -41.29 -59.67
CA ARG A 34 -22.20 -40.11 -60.18
C ARG A 34 -22.49 -38.84 -59.39
N ALA A 35 -23.67 -38.73 -58.77
CA ALA A 35 -23.98 -37.62 -57.86
C ALA A 35 -23.23 -37.76 -56.54
N LYS A 36 -23.05 -39.00 -56.04
CA LYS A 36 -22.19 -39.29 -54.88
C LYS A 36 -20.72 -38.93 -55.14
N SER A 37 -20.17 -39.25 -56.32
CA SER A 37 -18.79 -38.92 -56.66
C SER A 37 -18.52 -37.41 -56.74
N GLY A 38 -19.45 -36.63 -57.31
CA GLY A 38 -19.31 -35.17 -57.38
C GLY A 38 -19.45 -34.46 -56.02
N LEU A 39 -20.35 -34.93 -55.15
CA LEU A 39 -20.46 -34.41 -53.79
C LEU A 39 -19.21 -34.73 -52.96
N GLN A 40 -18.63 -35.92 -53.16
CA GLN A 40 -17.41 -36.35 -52.50
C GLN A 40 -16.20 -35.51 -52.94
N GLU A 41 -16.11 -35.16 -54.23
CA GLU A 41 -15.13 -34.20 -54.76
C GLU A 41 -15.27 -32.79 -54.15
N ILE A 42 -16.50 -32.30 -53.98
CA ILE A 42 -16.77 -31.00 -53.35
C ILE A 42 -16.37 -31.03 -51.87
N ILE A 43 -16.69 -32.11 -51.14
CA ILE A 43 -16.31 -32.28 -49.73
C ILE A 43 -14.78 -32.39 -49.59
N GLU A 44 -14.11 -33.13 -50.46
CA GLU A 44 -12.64 -33.23 -50.47
C GLU A 44 -11.98 -31.90 -50.79
N THR A 45 -12.55 -31.11 -51.72
CA THR A 45 -12.06 -29.79 -52.09
C THR A 45 -12.27 -28.78 -50.96
N LEU A 46 -13.45 -28.75 -50.34
CA LEU A 46 -13.74 -27.96 -49.13
C LEU A 46 -12.81 -28.35 -47.98
N GLY A 47 -12.59 -29.64 -47.74
CA GLY A 47 -11.66 -30.13 -46.73
C GLY A 47 -10.22 -29.67 -46.98
N ARG A 48 -9.78 -29.67 -48.25
CA ARG A 48 -8.44 -29.19 -48.65
C ARG A 48 -8.29 -27.67 -48.44
N VAL A 49 -9.32 -26.90 -48.78
CA VAL A 49 -9.39 -25.45 -48.56
C VAL A 49 -9.37 -25.11 -47.07
N ILE A 50 -10.26 -25.73 -46.28
CA ILE A 50 -10.37 -25.50 -44.83
C ILE A 50 -9.04 -25.89 -44.17
N GLY A 51 -8.44 -27.02 -44.54
CA GLY A 51 -7.12 -27.44 -44.09
C GLY A 51 -6.02 -26.44 -44.47
N PHE A 52 -6.09 -25.82 -45.65
CA PHE A 52 -5.17 -24.77 -46.06
C PHE A 52 -5.32 -23.51 -45.19
N ILE A 53 -6.55 -23.05 -44.92
CA ILE A 53 -6.82 -21.89 -44.06
C ILE A 53 -6.28 -22.14 -42.64
N PHE A 54 -6.60 -23.29 -42.03
CA PHE A 54 -6.07 -23.63 -40.71
C PHE A 54 -4.55 -23.73 -40.68
N LYS A 55 -3.92 -24.19 -41.77
CA LYS A 55 -2.45 -24.23 -41.89
C LYS A 55 -1.84 -22.83 -41.99
N VAL A 56 -2.50 -21.89 -42.67
CA VAL A 56 -2.07 -20.49 -42.75
C VAL A 56 -2.21 -19.81 -41.38
N ILE A 57 -3.37 -19.97 -40.72
CA ILE A 57 -3.62 -19.42 -39.38
C ILE A 57 -2.63 -20.01 -38.37
N GLY A 58 -2.43 -21.33 -38.38
CA GLY A 58 -1.47 -22.01 -37.51
C GLY A 58 -0.06 -21.45 -37.69
N LYS A 59 0.42 -21.29 -38.93
CA LYS A 59 1.73 -20.68 -39.20
C LYS A 59 1.83 -19.24 -38.67
N PHE A 60 0.77 -18.45 -38.77
CA PHE A 60 0.75 -17.09 -38.22
C PHE A 60 0.88 -17.09 -36.70
N ILE A 61 0.12 -17.95 -36.01
CA ILE A 61 0.21 -18.14 -34.55
C ILE A 61 1.61 -18.60 -34.15
N GLY A 62 2.22 -19.53 -34.90
CA GLY A 62 3.57 -20.01 -34.65
C GLY A 62 4.62 -18.89 -34.72
N ILE A 63 4.50 -17.97 -35.69
CA ILE A 63 5.39 -16.80 -35.79
C ILE A 63 5.24 -15.90 -34.56
N ILE A 64 4.00 -15.60 -34.15
CA ILE A 64 3.74 -14.75 -32.97
C ILE A 64 4.32 -15.38 -31.71
N LEU A 65 4.09 -16.69 -31.50
CA LEU A 65 4.65 -17.42 -30.36
C LEU A 65 6.18 -17.33 -30.31
N ILE A 66 6.85 -17.48 -31.46
CA ILE A 66 8.30 -17.35 -31.55
C ILE A 66 8.73 -15.93 -31.17
N LEU A 67 8.13 -14.90 -31.76
CA LEU A 67 8.50 -13.50 -31.50
C LEU A 67 8.30 -13.11 -30.03
N VAL A 68 7.16 -13.47 -29.46
CA VAL A 68 6.85 -13.20 -28.04
C VAL A 68 7.82 -13.95 -27.13
N SER A 69 8.07 -15.24 -27.40
CA SER A 69 8.96 -16.04 -26.56
C SER A 69 10.40 -15.53 -26.61
N ILE A 70 10.92 -15.18 -27.79
CA ILE A 70 12.26 -14.58 -27.92
C ILE A 70 12.33 -13.24 -27.18
N GLY A 71 11.35 -12.37 -27.38
CA GLY A 71 11.31 -11.06 -26.71
C GLY A 71 11.32 -11.18 -25.19
N LEU A 72 10.49 -12.07 -24.64
CA LEU A 72 10.43 -12.34 -23.21
C LEU A 72 11.72 -13.01 -22.69
N LEU A 73 12.33 -13.93 -23.45
CA LEU A 73 13.60 -14.56 -23.06
C LEU A 73 14.74 -13.53 -23.01
N ILE A 74 14.82 -12.64 -24.01
CA ILE A 74 15.82 -11.56 -24.01
C ILE A 74 15.59 -10.64 -22.81
N ALA A 75 14.34 -10.21 -22.57
CA ALA A 75 14.01 -9.37 -21.43
C ALA A 75 14.36 -10.05 -20.09
N LEU A 76 14.09 -11.35 -19.95
CA LEU A 76 14.41 -12.13 -18.76
C LEU A 76 15.93 -12.26 -18.54
N ILE A 77 16.70 -12.49 -19.60
CA ILE A 77 18.17 -12.54 -19.53
C ILE A 77 18.72 -11.17 -19.16
N VAL A 78 18.27 -10.10 -19.81
CA VAL A 78 18.68 -8.73 -19.48
C VAL A 78 18.37 -8.42 -18.02
N SER A 79 17.15 -8.72 -17.55
CA SER A 79 16.76 -8.53 -16.16
C SER A 79 17.65 -9.30 -15.17
N PHE A 80 17.99 -10.56 -15.47
CA PHE A 80 18.90 -11.36 -14.66
C PHE A 80 20.29 -10.71 -14.54
N PHE A 81 20.87 -10.29 -15.67
CA PHE A 81 22.17 -9.63 -15.67
C PHE A 81 22.12 -8.25 -15.01
N THR A 82 21.05 -7.47 -15.21
CA THR A 82 20.85 -6.19 -14.52
C THR A 82 20.78 -6.40 -13.01
N ALA A 83 19.95 -7.32 -12.52
CA ALA A 83 19.83 -7.61 -11.10
C ALA A 83 21.16 -8.07 -10.48
N GLY A 84 21.89 -8.96 -11.16
CA GLY A 84 23.21 -9.42 -10.70
C GLY A 84 24.31 -8.35 -10.75
N THR A 85 24.26 -7.45 -11.74
CA THR A 85 25.25 -6.37 -11.89
C THR A 85 25.03 -5.25 -10.86
N VAL A 86 23.78 -4.97 -10.50
CA VAL A 86 23.44 -3.98 -9.47
C VAL A 86 24.01 -4.37 -8.11
N ASP A 87 23.82 -5.63 -7.72
CA ASP A 87 24.36 -6.19 -6.47
C ASP A 87 25.89 -6.25 -6.50
N PHE A 88 26.49 -6.66 -7.63
CA PHE A 88 27.94 -6.74 -7.78
C PHE A 88 28.65 -5.38 -7.76
N LEU A 89 28.04 -4.34 -8.34
CA LEU A 89 28.63 -3.00 -8.44
C LEU A 89 28.24 -2.06 -7.29
N GLY A 90 27.43 -2.52 -6.32
CA GLY A 90 26.95 -1.66 -5.23
C GLY A 90 26.11 -0.47 -5.74
N LEU A 91 25.31 -0.72 -6.78
CA LEU A 91 24.42 0.27 -7.40
C LEU A 91 22.98 0.15 -6.87
N ASP A 92 22.82 -0.41 -5.66
CA ASP A 92 21.55 -0.56 -4.95
C ASP A 92 20.81 0.78 -4.82
N THR A 93 21.55 1.88 -4.73
CA THR A 93 21.01 3.25 -4.68
C THR A 93 20.37 3.75 -5.98
N LEU A 94 20.66 3.13 -7.15
CA LEU A 94 20.06 3.53 -8.44
C LEU A 94 18.61 3.06 -8.61
N PHE A 95 18.19 2.06 -7.84
CA PHE A 95 16.82 1.58 -7.80
C PHE A 95 16.29 1.94 -6.43
N HIS A 96 15.29 2.81 -6.33
CA HIS A 96 14.73 3.37 -5.07
C HIS A 96 14.14 2.29 -4.13
N GLY A 97 14.98 1.40 -3.61
CA GLY A 97 14.61 0.21 -2.86
C GLY A 97 15.84 -0.68 -2.71
N ASP A 98 16.38 -0.71 -1.50
CA ASP A 98 17.48 -1.59 -1.15
C ASP A 98 16.96 -3.03 -1.12
N VAL A 99 17.18 -3.77 -2.21
CA VAL A 99 16.61 -5.12 -2.44
C VAL A 99 17.04 -6.10 -1.34
N GLN A 100 18.15 -5.81 -0.66
CA GLN A 100 18.66 -6.60 0.46
C GLN A 100 17.77 -6.47 1.71
N VAL A 101 17.09 -5.35 1.90
CA VAL A 101 16.11 -5.13 3.00
C VAL A 101 14.96 -6.12 2.93
N MET A 102 14.56 -6.52 1.71
CA MET A 102 13.40 -7.40 1.47
C MET A 102 13.75 -8.89 1.51
N ASN A 103 14.96 -9.25 1.93
CA ASN A 103 15.43 -10.64 1.97
C ASN A 103 15.76 -11.12 3.39
N PRO A 104 14.73 -11.42 4.21
CA PRO A 104 14.93 -11.81 5.60
C PRO A 104 15.61 -13.17 5.78
N THR A 105 15.69 -13.98 4.72
CA THR A 105 16.35 -15.29 4.74
C THR A 105 17.86 -15.22 4.52
N GLY A 106 18.39 -14.07 4.09
CA GLY A 106 19.80 -13.92 3.73
C GLY A 106 20.23 -14.72 2.51
N SER A 107 19.29 -15.20 1.69
CA SER A 107 19.59 -15.98 0.48
C SER A 107 20.25 -15.10 -0.58
N PRO A 108 21.38 -15.47 -1.19
CA PRO A 108 22.02 -14.60 -2.18
C PRO A 108 21.07 -14.21 -3.34
N LEU A 109 21.07 -12.93 -3.75
CA LEU A 109 20.15 -12.42 -4.78
C LEU A 109 20.33 -13.14 -6.14
N TRP A 110 21.56 -13.57 -6.46
CA TRP A 110 21.84 -14.36 -7.66
C TRP A 110 21.10 -15.71 -7.67
N LEU A 111 20.92 -16.34 -6.50
CA LEU A 111 20.22 -17.62 -6.38
C LEU A 111 18.72 -17.45 -6.64
N ILE A 112 18.12 -16.40 -6.06
CA ILE A 112 16.72 -16.04 -6.29
C ILE A 112 16.50 -15.73 -7.78
N SER A 113 17.39 -14.93 -8.37
CA SER A 113 17.35 -14.55 -9.78
C SER A 113 17.48 -15.78 -10.69
N LEU A 114 18.33 -16.75 -10.34
CA LEU A 114 18.50 -18.00 -11.09
C LEU A 114 17.25 -18.89 -11.04
N ILE A 115 16.59 -18.97 -9.87
CA ILE A 115 15.34 -19.70 -9.71
C ILE A 115 14.25 -19.07 -10.58
N VAL A 116 14.09 -17.75 -10.55
CA VAL A 116 13.12 -17.03 -11.38
C VAL A 116 13.42 -17.21 -12.87
N LEU A 117 14.69 -17.06 -13.28
CA LEU A 117 15.15 -17.29 -14.64
C LEU A 117 14.81 -18.72 -15.11
N THR A 118 14.99 -19.72 -14.25
CA THR A 118 14.72 -21.11 -14.59
C THR A 118 13.21 -21.38 -14.67
N LEU A 119 12.44 -20.88 -13.70
CA LEU A 119 10.99 -21.09 -13.62
C LEU A 119 10.22 -20.40 -14.74
N ALA A 120 10.62 -19.19 -15.14
CA ALA A 120 10.02 -18.47 -16.25
C ALA A 120 10.65 -18.84 -17.60
N GLY A 121 11.97 -19.02 -17.63
CA GLY A 121 12.73 -19.25 -18.87
C GLY A 121 12.44 -20.61 -19.51
N ILE A 122 12.34 -21.70 -18.72
CA ILE A 122 12.07 -23.02 -19.31
C ILE A 122 10.68 -23.09 -19.98
N PRO A 123 9.57 -22.60 -19.37
CA PRO A 123 8.29 -22.49 -20.07
C PRO A 123 8.35 -21.64 -21.33
N LEU A 124 9.06 -20.51 -21.32
CA LEU A 124 9.25 -19.67 -22.50
C LEU A 124 10.03 -20.39 -23.61
N LEU A 125 11.06 -21.16 -23.27
CA LEU A 125 11.78 -22.03 -24.22
C LEU A 125 10.86 -23.10 -24.80
N MET A 126 9.94 -23.66 -24.01
CA MET A 126 8.94 -24.61 -24.50
C MET A 126 7.95 -23.94 -25.46
N LEU A 127 7.48 -22.72 -25.17
CA LEU A 127 6.63 -21.93 -26.07
C LEU A 127 7.34 -21.60 -27.39
N PHE A 128 8.61 -21.21 -27.33
CA PHE A 128 9.45 -21.01 -28.51
C PHE A 128 9.55 -22.31 -29.36
N SER A 129 9.82 -23.44 -28.71
CA SER A 129 9.91 -24.73 -29.39
C SER A 129 8.58 -25.15 -30.03
N LEU A 130 7.45 -24.84 -29.36
CA LEU A 130 6.11 -25.08 -29.87
C LEU A 130 5.82 -24.21 -31.10
N GLY A 131 6.20 -22.93 -31.07
CA GLY A 131 6.07 -22.03 -32.22
C GLY A 131 6.82 -22.54 -33.46
N ILE A 132 8.05 -23.04 -33.30
CA ILE A 132 8.81 -23.65 -34.40
C ILE A 132 8.13 -24.93 -34.90
N PHE A 133 7.64 -25.77 -33.99
CA PHE A 133 6.96 -27.01 -34.35
C PHE A 133 5.68 -26.76 -35.18
N ILE A 134 4.94 -25.68 -34.89
CA ILE A 134 3.77 -25.27 -35.67
C ILE A 134 4.18 -24.82 -37.09
N LEU A 135 5.30 -24.12 -37.24
CA LEU A 135 5.83 -23.72 -38.55
C LEU A 135 6.32 -24.91 -39.39
N SER A 136 6.94 -25.87 -38.72
CA SER A 136 7.51 -27.07 -39.32
C SER A 136 7.23 -28.28 -38.44
N SER A 137 6.24 -29.07 -38.82
CA SER A 137 5.84 -30.29 -38.09
C SER A 137 6.92 -31.38 -38.05
N LYS A 138 8.00 -31.23 -38.83
CA LYS A 138 9.17 -32.11 -38.82
C LYS A 138 10.32 -31.57 -37.95
N ALA A 139 10.21 -30.36 -37.42
CA ALA A 139 11.26 -29.75 -36.60
C ALA A 139 11.36 -30.47 -35.25
N LYS A 140 12.44 -31.23 -35.08
CA LYS A 140 12.86 -31.77 -33.78
C LYS A 140 13.80 -30.77 -33.10
N VAL A 141 13.24 -29.67 -32.58
CA VAL A 141 14.04 -28.63 -31.91
C VAL A 141 14.71 -29.17 -30.65
N LEU A 142 14.00 -30.00 -29.89
CA LEU A 142 14.47 -30.61 -28.64
C LEU A 142 14.27 -32.13 -28.68
N GLY A 143 15.33 -32.88 -28.37
CA GLY A 143 15.27 -34.33 -28.18
C GLY A 143 14.38 -34.71 -26.99
N ARG A 144 13.85 -35.95 -26.98
CA ARG A 144 12.99 -36.45 -25.89
C ARG A 144 13.71 -36.37 -24.53
N THR A 145 15.00 -36.72 -24.49
CA THR A 145 15.84 -36.60 -23.29
C THR A 145 15.95 -35.16 -22.81
N ALA A 146 16.22 -34.21 -23.71
CA ALA A 146 16.35 -32.79 -23.35
C ALA A 146 15.08 -32.23 -22.70
N LYS A 147 13.89 -32.63 -23.19
CA LYS A 147 12.60 -32.22 -22.60
C LYS A 147 12.45 -32.71 -21.16
N PHE A 148 12.81 -33.96 -20.89
CA PHE A 148 12.74 -34.52 -19.53
C PHE A 148 13.80 -33.93 -18.60
N VAL A 149 15.01 -33.65 -19.11
CA VAL A 149 16.05 -32.95 -18.33
C VAL A 149 15.60 -31.53 -17.97
N LEU A 150 15.06 -30.78 -18.92
CA LEU A 150 14.50 -29.44 -18.66
C LEU A 150 13.35 -29.49 -17.65
N LEU A 151 12.46 -30.48 -17.76
CA LEU A 151 11.40 -30.68 -16.78
C LEU A 151 11.96 -30.99 -15.38
N GLY A 152 12.98 -31.83 -15.29
CA GLY A 152 13.66 -32.14 -14.02
C GLY A 152 14.29 -30.90 -13.37
N ILE A 153 15.02 -30.11 -14.15
CA ILE A 153 15.62 -28.84 -13.69
C ILE A 153 14.53 -27.86 -13.24
N TRP A 154 13.43 -27.75 -14.00
CA TRP A 154 12.32 -26.89 -13.65
C TRP A 154 11.64 -27.31 -12.35
N LEU A 155 11.45 -28.61 -12.11
CA LEU A 155 10.89 -29.13 -10.86
C LEU A 155 11.81 -28.87 -9.66
N ILE A 156 13.13 -28.99 -9.82
CA ILE A 156 14.09 -28.64 -8.76
C ILE A 156 14.00 -27.15 -8.44
N ALA A 157 13.98 -26.29 -9.45
CA ALA A 157 13.80 -24.84 -9.26
C ALA A 157 12.47 -24.51 -8.59
N LEU A 158 11.40 -25.25 -8.91
CA LEU A 158 10.08 -25.08 -8.29
C LEU A 158 10.14 -25.41 -6.79
N LEU A 159 10.72 -26.55 -6.42
CA LEU A 159 10.86 -26.94 -5.02
C LEU A 159 11.74 -25.96 -4.24
N ALA A 160 12.86 -25.52 -4.83
CA ALA A 160 13.72 -24.50 -4.23
C ALA A 160 13.01 -23.16 -4.04
N GLY A 161 12.25 -22.72 -5.06
CA GLY A 161 11.43 -21.51 -5.00
C GLY A 161 10.38 -21.59 -3.89
N ILE A 162 9.63 -22.70 -3.82
CA ILE A 162 8.65 -22.94 -2.75
C ILE A 162 9.31 -22.88 -1.38
N TYR A 163 10.46 -23.53 -1.19
CA TYR A 163 11.19 -23.51 0.07
C TYR A 163 11.59 -22.09 0.48
N ILE A 164 12.20 -21.32 -0.43
CA ILE A 164 12.61 -19.93 -0.14
C ILE A 164 11.39 -19.08 0.19
N THR A 165 10.31 -19.16 -0.59
CA THR A 165 9.09 -18.41 -0.32
C THR A 165 8.50 -18.76 1.05
N LEU A 166 8.40 -20.04 1.40
CA LEU A 166 7.89 -20.47 2.71
C LEU A 166 8.81 -20.03 3.86
N SER A 167 10.12 -20.10 3.66
CA SER A 167 11.11 -19.63 4.63
C SER A 167 10.96 -18.13 4.88
N THR A 168 10.88 -17.32 3.81
CA THR A 168 10.63 -15.87 3.88
C THR A 168 9.32 -15.56 4.59
N LEU A 169 8.23 -16.24 4.25
CA LEU A 169 6.94 -16.03 4.92
C LEU A 169 7.00 -16.43 6.40
N SER A 170 7.77 -17.47 6.75
CA SER A 170 7.92 -17.90 8.13
C SER A 170 8.55 -16.82 9.00
N GLU A 171 9.48 -16.03 8.47
CA GLU A 171 10.14 -14.91 9.16
C GLU A 171 9.17 -13.81 9.61
N TYR A 172 7.94 -13.77 9.08
CA TYR A 172 6.88 -12.85 9.49
C TYR A 172 5.75 -13.51 10.29
N SER A 173 5.91 -14.77 10.71
CA SER A 173 4.82 -15.57 11.29
C SER A 173 4.57 -15.33 12.78
N LYS A 174 5.55 -14.79 13.51
CA LYS A 174 5.47 -14.49 14.94
C LYS A 174 6.01 -13.10 15.22
N GLU A 175 5.31 -12.40 16.10
CA GLU A 175 5.78 -11.14 16.67
C GLU A 175 6.51 -11.41 17.99
N GLY A 176 7.52 -10.59 18.25
CA GLY A 176 8.29 -10.58 19.47
C GLY A 176 8.52 -9.16 19.93
N THR A 177 8.65 -9.00 21.24
CA THR A 177 8.69 -7.70 21.89
C THR A 177 9.84 -7.64 22.88
N PHE A 178 10.57 -6.53 22.85
CA PHE A 178 11.55 -6.15 23.87
C PHE A 178 11.07 -4.88 24.59
N ILE A 179 11.01 -4.93 25.92
CA ILE A 179 10.49 -3.85 26.75
C ILE A 179 11.61 -3.29 27.62
N GLN A 180 11.83 -1.99 27.51
CA GLN A 180 12.70 -1.23 28.39
C GLN A 180 11.85 -0.23 29.18
N LYS A 181 12.04 -0.18 30.50
CA LYS A 181 11.45 0.83 31.37
C LYS A 181 12.58 1.62 32.01
N SER A 182 12.45 2.93 31.98
CA SER A 182 13.43 3.83 32.55
C SER A 182 12.72 4.97 33.29
N PRO A 183 13.11 5.28 34.53
CA PRO A 183 12.59 6.46 35.22
C PRO A 183 13.02 7.72 34.45
N ILE A 184 12.18 8.75 34.50
CA ILE A 184 12.60 10.11 34.12
C ILE A 184 12.58 10.98 35.37
N THR A 185 13.59 11.83 35.50
CA THR A 185 13.69 12.75 36.63
C THR A 185 12.73 13.89 36.34
N ALA A 186 11.46 13.77 36.72
CA ALA A 186 10.59 14.94 36.70
C ALA A 186 11.25 16.01 37.58
N ALA A 187 11.45 17.21 37.04
CA ALA A 187 11.67 18.40 37.87
C ALA A 187 10.58 18.44 38.97
N PRO A 188 10.82 19.14 40.09
CA PRO A 188 9.78 19.26 41.12
C PRO A 188 8.43 19.57 40.46
N LEU A 189 7.36 18.92 40.95
CA LEU A 189 5.99 18.87 40.40
C LEU A 189 5.38 20.23 39.95
N SER A 190 6.04 21.34 40.24
CA SER A 190 5.73 22.70 39.82
C SER A 190 6.20 23.08 38.41
N ASP A 191 7.08 22.32 37.76
CA ASP A 191 7.55 22.66 36.40
C ASP A 191 6.86 21.86 35.28
N THR A 192 6.88 22.41 34.06
CA THR A 192 6.24 21.86 32.87
C THR A 192 7.21 20.99 32.08
N LEU A 193 6.91 19.69 31.96
CA LEU A 193 7.68 18.78 31.12
C LEU A 193 7.34 19.01 29.64
N ARG A 194 8.30 19.54 28.87
CA ARG A 194 8.19 19.76 27.42
C ARG A 194 8.58 18.50 26.67
N ILE A 195 7.69 17.98 25.85
CA ILE A 195 7.91 16.74 25.09
C ILE A 195 8.12 17.11 23.63
N LYS A 196 9.28 16.75 23.08
CA LYS A 196 9.66 17.07 21.70
C LYS A 196 10.16 15.84 20.96
N MET A 197 9.71 15.66 19.72
CA MET A 197 10.33 14.69 18.81
C MET A 197 11.50 15.36 18.11
N VAL A 198 12.69 14.75 18.17
CA VAL A 198 13.91 15.26 17.53
C VAL A 198 14.24 14.40 16.33
N THR A 199 14.50 15.05 15.21
CA THR A 199 15.06 14.41 14.01
C THR A 199 16.47 14.95 13.83
N ASP A 200 17.39 14.13 13.31
CA ASP A 200 18.66 14.64 12.82
C ASP A 200 18.43 15.33 11.48
N ASP A 201 18.70 16.63 11.39
CA ASP A 201 18.46 17.45 10.20
C ASP A 201 19.16 16.87 8.95
N LYS A 202 20.30 16.20 9.10
CA LYS A 202 21.00 15.54 7.98
C LYS A 202 20.25 14.32 7.47
N LEU A 203 19.57 13.59 8.37
CA LEU A 203 18.72 12.44 8.04
C LEU A 203 17.37 12.90 7.48
N PHE A 204 16.85 14.02 7.98
CA PHE A 204 15.61 14.66 7.52
C PHE A 204 15.68 15.03 6.03
N ASP A 205 16.75 15.71 5.62
CA ASP A 205 16.93 16.17 4.24
C ASP A 205 17.06 15.00 3.25
N GLU A 206 17.59 13.86 3.71
CA GLU A 206 17.79 12.65 2.91
C GLU A 206 16.53 11.79 2.74
N VAL A 207 15.52 11.96 3.60
CA VAL A 207 14.34 11.08 3.73
C VAL A 207 13.03 11.71 3.19
N GLN A 208 13.12 12.79 2.41
CA GLN A 208 11.99 13.56 1.83
C GLN A 208 10.64 12.81 1.66
N ASN A 209 9.57 13.42 2.18
CA ASN A 209 8.14 13.07 2.19
C ASN A 209 7.59 12.43 3.49
N TYR A 210 6.89 13.28 4.25
CA TYR A 210 6.36 13.06 5.59
C TYR A 210 5.01 12.30 5.69
N SER A 211 4.59 11.53 4.68
CA SER A 211 3.27 10.87 4.71
C SER A 211 3.30 9.36 5.00
N HIS A 212 4.46 8.69 4.93
CA HIS A 212 4.52 7.23 5.05
C HIS A 212 5.66 6.74 5.95
N VAL A 213 5.51 5.51 6.45
CA VAL A 213 6.58 4.79 7.14
C VAL A 213 7.70 4.53 6.15
N THR A 214 8.88 5.05 6.45
CA THR A 214 10.10 4.88 5.67
C THR A 214 11.03 3.90 6.36
N PHE A 215 11.68 3.06 5.58
CA PHE A 215 12.79 2.22 6.00
C PHE A 215 13.90 2.36 4.96
N LYS A 216 14.94 3.14 5.27
CA LYS A 216 15.97 3.55 4.29
C LYS A 216 17.36 3.37 4.87
N LYS A 217 18.30 2.91 4.05
CA LYS A 217 19.71 2.90 4.41
C LYS A 217 20.22 4.33 4.52
N ILE A 218 20.97 4.61 5.58
CA ILE A 218 21.63 5.87 5.86
C ILE A 218 23.08 5.59 6.25
N ILE A 219 23.94 6.59 6.11
CA ILE A 219 25.31 6.55 6.64
C ILE A 219 25.34 7.49 7.84
N GLY A 220 25.56 6.92 9.03
CA GLY A 220 25.67 7.69 10.27
C GLY A 220 26.93 8.54 10.30
N ALA A 221 27.00 9.46 11.28
CA ALA A 221 28.16 10.33 11.47
C ALA A 221 29.46 9.57 11.84
N ASP A 222 29.38 8.28 12.17
CA ASP A 222 30.50 7.39 12.44
C ASP A 222 30.95 6.57 11.22
N ASP A 223 30.50 6.95 10.01
CA ASP A 223 30.72 6.26 8.73
C ASP A 223 30.18 4.82 8.70
N LYS A 224 29.30 4.44 9.63
CA LYS A 224 28.62 3.15 9.59
C LYS A 224 27.26 3.27 8.92
N ALA A 225 26.99 2.34 8.01
CA ALA A 225 25.68 2.19 7.44
C ALA A 225 24.70 1.59 8.45
N SER A 226 23.48 2.09 8.44
CA SER A 226 22.37 1.59 9.25
C SER A 226 21.07 1.83 8.50
N TYR A 227 20.02 1.10 8.85
CA TYR A 227 18.67 1.42 8.39
C TYR A 227 17.99 2.36 9.36
N TYR A 228 17.51 3.47 8.82
CA TYR A 228 16.64 4.43 9.47
C TYR A 228 15.18 4.04 9.29
N SER A 229 14.37 4.18 10.35
CA SER A 229 12.92 4.16 10.21
C SER A 229 12.21 5.12 11.15
N ASN A 230 11.21 5.82 10.62
CA ASN A 230 10.30 6.69 11.36
C ASN A 230 9.05 5.95 11.89
N ASN A 231 9.05 4.61 11.93
CA ASN A 231 7.95 3.81 12.50
C ASN A 231 7.94 3.84 14.03
N VAL A 232 7.87 5.06 14.58
CA VAL A 232 7.82 5.36 15.99
C VAL A 232 6.41 5.83 16.32
N ASN A 233 5.85 5.30 17.39
CA ASN A 233 4.55 5.69 17.90
C ASN A 233 4.72 6.19 19.33
N PHE A 234 4.14 7.34 19.61
CA PHE A 234 4.20 7.98 20.91
C PHE A 234 2.84 7.95 21.60
N TYR A 235 2.87 7.67 22.90
CA TYR A 235 1.71 7.52 23.76
C TYR A 235 1.92 8.24 25.07
N ILE A 236 0.86 8.82 25.63
CA ILE A 236 0.88 9.42 26.96
C ILE A 236 -0.14 8.69 27.85
N ARG A 237 0.29 8.29 29.04
CA ARG A 237 -0.55 7.58 30.01
C ARG A 237 -0.36 8.12 31.42
N LYS A 238 -1.39 7.93 32.24
CA LYS A 238 -1.33 8.20 33.68
C LYS A 238 -0.42 7.18 34.37
N SER A 239 0.41 7.65 35.29
CA SER A 239 1.20 6.86 36.22
C SER A 239 0.59 6.90 37.61
N ASP A 240 0.74 5.82 38.37
CA ASP A 240 0.23 5.76 39.75
C ASP A 240 1.15 6.47 40.75
N SER A 241 2.42 6.70 40.42
CA SER A 241 3.42 7.23 41.36
C SER A 241 4.37 8.24 40.73
N SER A 242 5.26 7.79 39.86
CA SER A 242 6.33 8.62 39.30
C SER A 242 6.31 8.62 37.78
N SER A 243 6.92 9.64 37.18
CA SER A 243 7.09 9.70 35.74
C SER A 243 8.12 8.66 35.26
N TYR A 244 7.83 7.96 34.17
CA TYR A 244 8.76 7.04 33.54
C TYR A 244 8.45 6.84 32.06
N ILE A 245 9.44 6.38 31.32
CA ILE A 245 9.29 6.02 29.91
C ILE A 245 9.31 4.50 29.79
N ARG A 246 8.35 3.99 29.01
CA ARG A 246 8.32 2.60 28.58
C ARG A 246 8.52 2.57 27.07
N THR A 247 9.67 2.04 26.64
CA THR A 247 9.97 1.79 25.24
C THR A 247 9.68 0.33 24.93
N VAL A 248 8.79 0.09 23.98
CA VAL A 248 8.42 -1.24 23.49
C VAL A 248 8.88 -1.35 22.06
N ARG A 249 9.86 -2.21 21.81
CA ARG A 249 10.39 -2.49 20.48
C ARG A 249 9.78 -3.79 20.00
N ASN A 250 9.24 -3.80 18.78
CA ASN A 250 8.62 -4.97 18.18
C ASN A 250 9.35 -5.34 16.90
N ALA A 251 9.42 -6.64 16.64
CA ALA A 251 9.88 -7.19 15.37
C ALA A 251 9.25 -8.56 15.13
N SER A 252 9.24 -8.98 13.88
CA SER A 252 8.79 -10.30 13.45
C SER A 252 9.95 -11.31 13.43
N GLY A 253 9.63 -12.60 13.46
CA GLY A 253 10.57 -13.70 13.25
C GLY A 253 9.87 -15.04 13.03
N SER A 254 10.65 -16.04 12.61
CA SER A 254 10.19 -17.43 12.43
C SER A 254 9.74 -18.12 13.71
N THR A 255 10.20 -17.63 14.86
CA THR A 255 9.74 -18.06 16.19
C THR A 255 9.62 -16.84 17.10
N ARG A 256 8.88 -16.96 18.21
CA ARG A 256 8.80 -15.89 19.23
C ARG A 256 10.17 -15.50 19.79
N LEU A 257 11.08 -16.48 19.95
CA LEU A 257 12.43 -16.22 20.46
C LEU A 257 13.27 -15.46 19.43
N ALA A 258 13.20 -15.85 18.15
CA ALA A 258 13.86 -15.13 17.07
C ALA A 258 13.32 -13.69 16.94
N ALA A 259 11.99 -13.54 16.94
CA ALA A 259 11.32 -12.25 16.88
C ALA A 259 11.73 -11.32 18.04
N LYS A 260 11.86 -11.86 19.26
CA LYS A 260 12.36 -11.10 20.42
C LYS A 260 13.82 -10.64 20.23
N LYS A 261 14.70 -11.51 19.74
CA LYS A 261 16.10 -11.13 19.44
C LYS A 261 16.17 -10.03 18.39
N ASN A 262 15.35 -10.14 17.34
CA ASN A 262 15.25 -9.10 16.31
C ASN A 262 14.78 -7.76 16.90
N ALA A 263 13.85 -7.79 17.86
CA ALA A 263 13.39 -6.58 18.55
C ALA A 263 14.46 -5.96 19.48
N GLU A 264 15.40 -6.76 19.98
CA GLU A 264 16.54 -6.29 20.79
C GLU A 264 17.56 -5.53 19.94
N GLU A 265 17.69 -5.86 18.65
CA GLU A 265 18.61 -5.19 17.71
C GLU A 265 18.17 -3.76 17.34
N ILE A 266 16.91 -3.40 17.58
CA ILE A 266 16.39 -2.05 17.33
C ILE A 266 17.02 -1.06 18.31
N GLN A 267 17.66 -0.03 17.77
CA GLN A 267 18.31 1.04 18.52
C GLN A 267 17.42 2.28 18.53
N TYR A 268 16.69 2.47 19.62
CA TYR A 268 15.90 3.67 19.88
C TYR A 268 16.49 4.43 21.06
N LYS A 269 16.66 5.75 20.91
CA LYS A 269 17.19 6.63 21.97
C LYS A 269 16.20 7.73 22.31
N TYR A 270 16.38 8.26 23.51
CA TYR A 270 15.73 9.47 23.98
C TYR A 270 16.66 10.09 25.04
N GLU A 271 16.54 11.39 25.24
CA GLU A 271 17.33 12.15 26.19
C GLU A 271 16.44 13.06 27.02
N GLN A 272 16.78 13.24 28.29
CA GLN A 272 16.15 14.24 29.13
C GLN A 272 17.18 15.32 29.48
N SER A 273 16.90 16.56 29.10
CA SER A 273 17.72 17.73 29.39
C SER A 273 16.88 18.78 30.13
N GLY A 274 16.99 18.77 31.47
CA GLY A 274 16.11 19.53 32.35
C GLY A 274 14.65 19.12 32.18
N ASP A 275 13.81 20.09 31.87
CA ASP A 275 12.37 19.91 31.61
C ASP A 275 12.05 19.48 30.19
N ASN A 276 13.05 19.33 29.32
CA ASN A 276 12.85 18.87 27.96
C ASN A 276 13.08 17.36 27.87
N LEU A 277 12.04 16.64 27.49
CA LEU A 277 12.11 15.26 27.07
C LEU A 277 12.22 15.21 25.54
N LEU A 278 13.39 14.84 25.06
CA LEU A 278 13.73 14.71 23.66
C LEU A 278 13.60 13.24 23.25
N LEU A 279 12.61 12.94 22.42
CA LEU A 279 12.34 11.61 21.89
C LEU A 279 12.82 11.55 20.46
N ASP A 280 13.63 10.54 20.07
CA ASP A 280 13.99 10.41 18.66
C ASP A 280 12.73 10.15 17.83
N SER A 281 12.63 10.82 16.68
CA SER A 281 11.58 10.59 15.67
C SER A 281 11.79 9.32 14.85
N TYR A 282 12.84 8.58 15.16
CA TYR A 282 13.28 7.42 14.41
C TYR A 282 13.96 6.38 15.30
N PHE A 283 14.17 5.19 14.75
CA PHE A 283 15.10 4.21 15.29
C PHE A 283 16.06 3.76 14.21
N LEU A 284 17.18 3.20 14.65
CA LEU A 284 18.19 2.62 13.78
C LEU A 284 18.24 1.10 13.95
N VAL A 285 18.58 0.42 12.87
CA VAL A 285 18.90 -1.01 12.86
C VAL A 285 20.19 -1.21 12.07
N ASP A 286 21.01 -2.18 12.46
CA ASP A 286 22.26 -2.51 11.74
C ASP A 286 21.98 -2.86 10.27
N GLU A 287 22.87 -2.46 9.35
CA GLU A 287 22.74 -2.71 7.91
C GLU A 287 22.56 -4.20 7.55
N LYS A 288 23.07 -5.11 8.38
CA LYS A 288 22.93 -6.56 8.14
C LYS A 288 21.57 -7.09 8.59
N THR A 289 20.77 -6.26 9.26
CA THR A 289 19.47 -6.66 9.78
C THR A 289 18.39 -6.36 8.74
N PRO A 290 17.72 -7.40 8.21
CA PRO A 290 16.67 -7.20 7.22
C PRO A 290 15.43 -6.55 7.84
N TYR A 291 14.55 -6.05 6.98
CA TYR A 291 13.23 -5.62 7.45
C TYR A 291 12.42 -6.82 7.95
N ARG A 292 11.82 -6.65 9.12
CA ARG A 292 11.02 -7.64 9.86
C ARG A 292 9.85 -6.95 10.57
N SER A 293 9.22 -5.99 9.90
CA SER A 293 8.09 -5.22 10.46
C SER A 293 8.43 -4.56 11.79
N GLN A 294 9.62 -3.94 11.88
CA GLN A 294 10.09 -3.29 13.10
C GLN A 294 9.25 -2.03 13.39
N ASP A 295 8.86 -1.85 14.65
CA ASP A 295 8.23 -0.63 15.16
C ASP A 295 8.67 -0.36 16.61
N VAL A 296 8.58 0.91 17.01
CA VAL A 296 8.87 1.34 18.38
C VAL A 296 7.66 2.09 18.94
N ASN A 297 7.11 1.57 20.04
CA ASN A 297 6.08 2.26 20.81
C ASN A 297 6.70 2.85 22.08
N VAL A 298 6.74 4.17 22.15
CA VAL A 298 7.22 4.93 23.31
C VAL A 298 6.02 5.40 24.10
N THR A 299 5.94 5.01 25.36
CA THR A 299 4.88 5.49 26.26
C THR A 299 5.49 6.30 27.39
N LEU A 300 5.13 7.57 27.47
CA LEU A 300 5.40 8.41 28.61
C LEU A 300 4.29 8.21 29.66
N TYR A 301 4.68 7.79 30.86
CA TYR A 301 3.81 7.71 32.02
C TYR A 301 4.07 8.91 32.91
N ILE A 302 3.02 9.65 33.29
CA ILE A 302 3.10 10.84 34.15
C ILE A 302 2.07 10.79 35.28
N PRO A 303 2.43 11.21 36.51
CA PRO A 303 1.51 11.21 37.65
C PRO A 303 0.49 12.33 37.56
N VAL A 304 -0.57 12.24 38.37
CA VAL A 304 -1.58 13.29 38.54
C VAL A 304 -0.92 14.59 38.99
N ASN A 305 -1.46 15.72 38.52
CA ASN A 305 -0.98 17.09 38.69
C ASN A 305 0.27 17.48 37.91
N GLN A 306 0.95 16.55 37.22
CA GLN A 306 2.04 16.92 36.32
C GLN A 306 1.50 17.74 35.13
N ILE A 307 2.15 18.86 34.84
CA ILE A 307 1.90 19.65 33.63
C ILE A 307 2.90 19.21 32.55
N ILE A 308 2.39 19.03 31.33
CA ILE A 308 3.18 18.73 30.15
C ILE A 308 2.88 19.75 29.05
N PHE A 309 3.87 19.98 28.20
CA PHE A 309 3.69 20.70 26.94
C PHE A 309 3.97 19.74 25.79
N ILE A 310 3.01 19.59 24.88
CA ILE A 310 3.11 18.69 23.74
C ILE A 310 3.58 19.52 22.54
N ASP A 311 4.84 19.38 22.14
CA ASP A 311 5.41 20.15 21.02
C ASP A 311 4.79 19.75 19.67
N GLU A 312 4.76 20.68 18.72
CA GLU A 312 4.25 20.46 17.35
C GLU A 312 4.96 19.30 16.62
N SER A 313 6.23 19.07 16.95
CA SER A 313 7.00 17.93 16.40
C SER A 313 6.39 16.56 16.70
N THR A 314 5.47 16.45 17.67
CA THR A 314 4.80 15.19 18.02
C THR A 314 3.69 14.78 17.02
N GLN A 315 3.32 15.63 16.06
CA GLN A 315 2.17 15.43 15.14
C GLN A 315 2.08 14.05 14.51
N SER A 316 3.17 13.64 13.87
CA SER A 316 3.21 12.40 13.10
C SER A 316 3.32 11.16 13.97
N PHE A 317 3.57 11.33 15.27
CA PHE A 317 3.97 10.28 16.21
C PHE A 317 2.95 10.03 17.31
N LEU A 318 2.24 11.06 17.79
CA LEU A 318 1.26 10.93 18.87
C LEU A 318 0.05 10.10 18.43
N ARG A 319 0.00 8.83 18.86
CA ARG A 319 -1.07 7.88 18.49
C ARG A 319 -2.21 7.89 19.47
N TYR A 320 -1.94 8.10 20.76
CA TYR A 320 -3.01 8.18 21.76
C TYR A 320 -2.53 8.86 23.04
N ALA A 321 -3.31 9.85 23.46
CA ALA A 321 -3.24 10.45 24.77
C ALA A 321 -4.68 10.68 25.26
N ARG A 322 -5.08 9.98 26.33
CA ARG A 322 -6.41 10.16 26.89
C ARG A 322 -6.55 11.58 27.41
N ASN A 323 -7.50 12.33 26.88
CA ASN A 323 -7.88 13.65 27.37
C ASN A 323 -9.36 13.68 27.75
N ILE A 324 -9.76 14.64 28.59
CA ILE A 324 -11.11 14.68 29.15
C ILE A 324 -12.14 15.30 28.20
N HIS A 325 -11.69 16.03 27.17
CA HIS A 325 -12.52 16.81 26.25
C HIS A 325 -12.67 16.19 24.85
N ASP A 326 -12.23 14.93 24.68
CA ASP A 326 -12.17 14.22 23.40
C ASP A 326 -11.54 15.04 22.25
N ILE A 327 -10.48 15.78 22.59
CA ILE A 327 -9.66 16.55 21.66
C ILE A 327 -8.87 15.55 20.79
N TYR A 328 -8.86 15.74 19.47
CA TYR A 328 -8.06 14.91 18.60
C TYR A 328 -6.57 15.14 18.83
N ASN A 329 -5.75 14.09 18.72
CA ASN A 329 -4.31 14.16 18.99
C ASN A 329 -3.60 15.29 18.23
N TYR A 330 -4.01 15.59 16.98
CA TYR A 330 -3.40 16.64 16.18
C TYR A 330 -3.76 18.06 16.65
N GLU A 331 -4.82 18.22 17.44
CA GLU A 331 -5.22 19.49 18.05
C GLU A 331 -4.66 19.64 19.47
N MET A 332 -4.07 18.58 20.03
CA MET A 332 -3.41 18.61 21.34
C MET A 332 -1.99 19.20 21.28
N MET A 333 -1.44 19.43 20.08
CA MET A 333 -0.07 19.90 19.96
C MET A 333 0.01 21.42 20.07
N GLY A 334 1.15 21.92 20.52
CA GLY A 334 1.34 23.34 20.80
C GLY A 334 0.64 23.81 22.09
N HIS A 335 0.07 22.89 22.87
CA HIS A 335 -0.75 23.18 24.03
C HIS A 335 -0.23 22.54 25.32
N TYR A 336 -0.67 23.10 26.44
CA TYR A 336 -0.34 22.65 27.80
C TYR A 336 -1.45 21.76 28.33
N PHE A 337 -1.07 20.63 28.90
CA PHE A 337 -2.01 19.71 29.52
C PHE A 337 -1.59 19.36 30.94
N LYS A 338 -2.58 19.29 31.84
CA LYS A 338 -2.41 18.77 33.19
C LYS A 338 -2.96 17.35 33.28
N MET A 339 -2.17 16.43 33.81
CA MET A 339 -2.66 15.08 34.07
C MET A 339 -3.64 15.07 35.25
N THR A 340 -4.87 14.63 35.01
CA THR A 340 -5.90 14.39 36.04
C THR A 340 -6.15 12.89 36.21
N ASP A 341 -7.04 12.52 37.11
CA ASP A 341 -7.43 11.11 37.25
C ASP A 341 -8.20 10.56 36.05
N ALA A 342 -8.96 11.41 35.35
CA ALA A 342 -9.77 11.06 34.19
C ALA A 342 -8.96 11.07 32.89
N GLY A 343 -7.92 11.89 32.80
CA GLY A 343 -7.08 12.06 31.62
C GLY A 343 -6.36 13.41 31.61
N LEU A 344 -5.78 13.76 30.48
CA LEU A 344 -5.21 15.09 30.25
C LEU A 344 -6.31 16.14 30.15
N ASP A 345 -6.15 17.22 30.90
CA ASP A 345 -6.99 18.41 30.88
C ASP A 345 -6.22 19.55 30.20
N CYS A 346 -6.81 20.18 29.19
CA CYS A 346 -6.12 21.23 28.44
C CYS A 346 -6.20 22.57 29.16
N LEU A 347 -5.06 23.26 29.29
CA LEU A 347 -4.98 24.50 30.06
C LEU A 347 -5.16 25.75 29.18
N ASP A 348 -4.96 25.63 27.87
CA ASP A 348 -4.90 26.76 26.93
C ASP A 348 -5.57 26.47 25.56
N CYS A 349 -6.35 25.39 25.45
CA CYS A 349 -7.10 25.06 24.24
C CYS A 349 -8.32 25.98 24.06
N ASP A 350 -8.70 26.24 22.81
CA ASP A 350 -9.98 26.85 22.47
C ASP A 350 -11.12 25.86 22.78
N PRO A 351 -12.12 26.21 23.60
CA PRO A 351 -13.27 25.34 23.87
C PRO A 351 -14.02 24.84 22.63
N ALA A 352 -13.89 25.53 21.48
CA ALA A 352 -14.48 25.09 20.21
C ALA A 352 -13.96 23.73 19.71
N ILE A 353 -12.81 23.25 20.20
CA ILE A 353 -12.25 21.94 19.80
C ILE A 353 -12.72 20.79 20.70
N TYR A 354 -13.49 21.08 21.74
CA TYR A 354 -14.00 20.08 22.70
C TYR A 354 -15.18 19.33 22.10
N ARG A 355 -15.15 18.00 22.17
CA ARG A 355 -16.15 17.10 21.55
C ARG A 355 -16.93 16.28 22.56
N ASP A 356 -16.60 16.43 23.83
CA ASP A 356 -17.37 15.92 24.96
C ASP A 356 -18.56 16.84 25.31
N GLN A 357 -18.61 18.05 24.72
CA GLN A 357 -19.77 18.92 24.86
C GLN A 357 -20.97 18.29 24.17
N PRO A 358 -22.15 18.23 24.83
CA PRO A 358 -23.36 17.79 24.16
C PRO A 358 -23.61 18.70 22.96
N ASP A 359 -23.88 18.11 21.78
CA ASP A 359 -24.32 18.81 20.57
C ASP A 359 -25.42 19.79 20.96
N ASN A 360 -25.04 21.04 21.16
CA ASN A 360 -25.99 22.11 21.40
C ASN A 360 -26.32 22.65 20.01
N ASP A 361 -27.01 21.81 19.21
CA ASP A 361 -27.65 22.15 17.92
C ASP A 361 -28.79 23.18 18.08
N ASN A 362 -28.71 24.00 19.12
CA ASN A 362 -29.41 25.26 19.23
C ASN A 362 -28.33 26.34 19.22
N GLU A 363 -27.83 26.66 18.03
CA GLU A 363 -27.58 28.06 17.72
C GLU A 363 -28.86 28.81 18.09
N VAL A 364 -28.86 29.40 19.29
CA VAL A 364 -29.87 30.35 19.69
C VAL A 364 -29.71 31.50 18.71
N GLU A 365 -30.54 31.48 17.67
CA GLU A 365 -30.86 32.64 16.85
C GLU A 365 -31.33 33.69 17.84
N LYS A 366 -30.39 34.55 18.25
CA LYS A 366 -30.70 35.66 19.14
C LYS A 366 -31.77 36.47 18.43
N ASP A 367 -32.85 36.69 19.18
CA ASP A 367 -33.77 37.79 19.00
C ASP A 367 -35.09 37.58 18.26
N THR A 368 -35.74 36.41 18.39
CA THR A 368 -37.21 36.37 18.30
C THR A 368 -37.80 35.35 19.28
N VAL A 369 -38.60 35.84 20.24
CA VAL A 369 -39.39 34.99 21.16
C VAL A 369 -40.85 35.11 20.76
N THR A 370 -41.46 33.99 20.35
CA THR A 370 -42.90 33.93 20.07
C THR A 370 -43.57 32.95 21.04
N LYS A 371 -44.54 33.43 21.81
CA LYS A 371 -45.33 32.59 22.72
C LYS A 371 -46.73 33.17 22.88
N ASP A 372 -47.75 32.32 22.77
CA ASP A 372 -49.16 32.63 23.10
C ASP A 372 -49.67 33.96 22.51
N GLY A 373 -49.55 34.14 21.19
CA GLY A 373 -50.03 35.35 20.48
C GLY A 373 -49.14 36.59 20.62
N VAL A 374 -48.05 36.51 21.39
CA VAL A 374 -47.08 37.59 21.57
C VAL A 374 -45.78 37.26 20.82
N ASN A 375 -45.35 38.17 19.94
CA ASN A 375 -44.10 38.10 19.21
C ASN A 375 -43.20 39.26 19.64
N VAL A 376 -42.07 38.94 20.26
CA VAL A 376 -41.05 39.89 20.70
C VAL A 376 -39.80 39.72 19.85
N LYS A 377 -39.42 40.79 19.15
CA LYS A 377 -38.19 40.88 18.37
C LYS A 377 -37.31 41.98 18.95
N ILE A 378 -36.02 41.68 19.14
CA ILE A 378 -35.01 42.67 19.50
C ILE A 378 -34.06 42.76 18.29
N ASP A 379 -33.74 43.95 17.82
CA ASP A 379 -32.66 44.06 16.83
C ASP A 379 -31.93 45.39 17.04
N GLU A 380 -30.94 45.65 16.20
CA GLU A 380 -30.13 46.88 16.24
C GLU A 380 -30.98 48.16 16.15
N ASN A 381 -32.24 48.07 15.68
CA ASN A 381 -33.17 49.20 15.60
C ASN A 381 -34.10 49.33 16.82
N GLY A 382 -33.95 48.49 17.84
CA GLY A 382 -34.70 48.53 19.10
C GLY A 382 -35.63 47.34 19.35
N LEU A 383 -36.51 47.47 20.34
CA LEU A 383 -37.46 46.44 20.75
C LEU A 383 -38.77 46.57 19.98
N LYS A 384 -39.25 45.48 19.40
CA LYS A 384 -40.56 45.38 18.77
C LYS A 384 -41.40 44.26 19.40
N VAL A 385 -42.55 44.63 19.97
CA VAL A 385 -43.52 43.67 20.52
C VAL A 385 -44.80 43.75 19.71
N LYS A 386 -45.26 42.62 19.18
CA LYS A 386 -46.57 42.49 18.55
C LYS A 386 -47.44 41.54 19.37
N ILE A 387 -48.65 41.96 19.68
CA ILE A 387 -49.65 41.14 20.35
C ILE A 387 -50.82 40.95 19.40
N HIS A 388 -51.25 39.70 19.23
CA HIS A 388 -52.41 39.34 18.42
C HIS A 388 -53.40 38.58 19.31
N ASP A 389 -54.60 39.13 19.47
CA ASP A 389 -55.68 38.50 20.25
C ASP A 389 -57.00 38.66 19.48
N ASP A 390 -57.59 37.52 19.07
CA ASP A 390 -58.93 37.37 18.46
C ASP A 390 -59.45 38.55 17.61
N GLY A 391 -58.63 39.02 16.66
CA GLY A 391 -59.00 40.03 15.66
C GLY A 391 -58.47 41.44 15.91
N GLU A 392 -57.82 41.69 17.05
CA GLU A 392 -57.15 42.96 17.36
C GLU A 392 -55.62 42.79 17.35
N GLN A 393 -54.91 43.80 16.85
CA GLN A 393 -53.45 43.85 16.78
C GLN A 393 -52.94 45.09 17.49
N ALA A 394 -51.99 44.90 18.42
CA ALA A 394 -51.24 45.99 19.04
C ALA A 394 -49.75 45.82 18.74
N GLU A 395 -49.10 46.90 18.29
CA GLU A 395 -47.66 46.94 18.04
C GLU A 395 -46.99 48.01 18.91
N LEU A 396 -46.08 47.57 19.79
CA LEU A 396 -45.19 48.43 20.56
C LEU A 396 -43.80 48.43 19.91
N ARG A 397 -43.26 49.61 19.64
CA ARG A 397 -41.87 49.81 19.24
C ARG A 397 -41.16 50.75 20.20
N ILE A 398 -39.99 50.34 20.68
CA ILE A 398 -39.11 51.16 21.49
C ILE A 398 -37.79 51.26 20.73
N ASP A 399 -37.49 52.47 20.25
CA ASP A 399 -36.25 52.79 19.54
C ASP A 399 -35.62 54.08 20.12
N GLU A 400 -34.49 54.50 19.56
CA GLU A 400 -33.77 55.71 19.97
C GLU A 400 -34.61 57.01 19.89
N ASN A 401 -35.71 57.00 19.14
CA ASN A 401 -36.64 58.13 19.01
C ASN A 401 -37.81 58.06 20.02
N GLY A 402 -37.80 57.08 20.93
CA GLY A 402 -38.77 56.92 22.00
C GLY A 402 -39.75 55.76 21.79
N VAL A 403 -40.86 55.78 22.54
CA VAL A 403 -41.87 54.70 22.54
C VAL A 403 -43.03 55.03 21.60
N LYS A 404 -43.36 54.13 20.68
CA LYS A 404 -44.53 54.21 19.78
C LYS A 404 -45.44 53.01 19.97
N ILE A 405 -46.74 53.27 20.15
CA ILE A 405 -47.79 52.25 20.25
C ILE A 405 -48.75 52.47 19.08
N LYS A 406 -49.06 51.41 18.34
CA LYS A 406 -50.01 51.40 17.22
C LYS A 406 -51.05 50.32 17.36
#